data_AF-A0A438DNC3-F1
#
_entry.id   AF-A0A438DNC3-F1
#
_cell.length_a   1.000
_cell.length_b   1.000
_cell.length_c   1.000
_cell.angle_alpha   90.00
_cell.angle_beta   90.00
_cell.angle_gamma   90.00
#
_symmetry.space_group_name_H-M   'P 1'
#
loop_
_entity.id
_entity.type
_entity.pdbx_description
1 polymer ?
#
loop_
_entity_poly.entity_id
_entity_poly.type
_entity_poly.pdbx_seq_one_letter_code
_entity_poly.pdbx_strand_id
1 'polypeptide(L)'
;MASRQIFQEMPRRDSVSWSTLISAHGLHGQGEKALQLFREMQERGADVDAITFLAVLSACNHTGLVKEGQELFNDAMKDNKISLTMEHYACYIDLLGRSGKLQDACDMINTMPMKPSTRIWSSFVSACKVHGRLQFAEMLAHQLVKLEPGNAANYTLLSMVYAESSNWMGVEEVRKVMRDRGLRKNYGFSQIELENKS
;
A
#
# COMPACT_ATOMS: atom_id res chain seq x y z
N MET A 1 12.18 -28.29 4.73
CA MET A 1 11.98 -28.66 6.15
C MET A 1 13.10 -28.15 7.06
N ALA A 2 14.36 -28.03 6.58
CA ALA A 2 15.49 -27.59 7.40
C ALA A 2 15.35 -26.18 8.04
N SER A 3 14.82 -25.17 7.35
CA SER A 3 14.78 -23.80 7.91
C SER A 3 13.86 -23.65 9.12
N ARG A 4 12.76 -24.41 9.19
CA ARG A 4 11.82 -24.36 10.31
C ARG A 4 12.39 -25.00 11.57
N GLN A 5 13.17 -26.06 11.39
CA GLN A 5 13.80 -26.82 12.48
C GLN A 5 14.97 -26.02 13.08
N ILE A 6 15.81 -25.42 12.23
CA ILE A 6 16.88 -24.50 12.66
C ILE A 6 16.29 -23.29 13.42
N PHE A 7 15.18 -22.71 12.95
CA PHE A 7 14.51 -21.62 13.65
C PHE A 7 13.91 -22.05 15.01
N GLN A 8 13.42 -23.30 15.11
CA GLN A 8 12.93 -23.87 16.36
C GLN A 8 14.04 -24.04 17.40
N GLU A 9 15.27 -24.27 16.95
CA GLU A 9 16.44 -24.52 17.79
C GLU A 9 17.24 -23.24 18.13
N MET A 10 16.90 -22.07 17.54
CA MET A 10 17.58 -20.81 17.83
C MET A 10 17.28 -20.29 19.26
N PRO A 11 18.30 -20.09 20.13
CA PRO A 11 18.10 -19.62 21.51
C PRO A 11 17.53 -18.20 21.60
N ARG A 12 17.77 -17.36 20.59
CA ARG A 12 17.27 -16.00 20.49
C ARG A 12 16.96 -15.69 19.03
N ARG A 13 15.70 -15.45 18.72
CA ARG A 13 15.24 -15.03 17.37
C ARG A 13 15.21 -13.51 17.36
N ASP A 14 15.96 -12.91 16.45
CA ASP A 14 15.90 -11.47 16.21
C ASP A 14 14.68 -11.12 15.32
N SER A 15 14.37 -9.83 15.20
CA SER A 15 13.22 -9.36 14.41
C SER A 15 13.34 -9.74 12.92
N VAL A 16 14.57 -9.86 12.41
CA VAL A 16 14.86 -10.33 11.05
C VAL A 16 14.38 -11.77 10.84
N SER A 17 14.65 -12.66 11.78
CA SER A 17 14.24 -14.07 11.68
C SER A 17 12.70 -14.22 11.68
N TRP A 18 12.00 -13.44 12.51
CA TRP A 18 10.53 -13.44 12.56
C TRP A 18 9.91 -12.87 11.29
N SER A 19 10.33 -11.67 10.88
CA SER A 19 9.82 -11.03 9.65
C SER A 19 10.05 -11.89 8.41
N THR A 20 11.19 -12.58 8.32
CA THR A 20 11.50 -13.51 7.23
C THR A 20 10.51 -14.67 7.19
N LEU A 21 10.21 -15.30 8.33
CA LEU A 21 9.28 -16.43 8.37
C LEU A 21 7.83 -16.02 8.11
N ILE A 22 7.40 -14.90 8.70
CA ILE A 22 6.07 -14.34 8.48
C ILE A 22 5.89 -14.04 6.98
N SER A 23 6.87 -13.36 6.36
CA SER A 23 6.86 -13.07 4.92
C SER A 23 6.83 -14.33 4.08
N ALA A 24 7.67 -15.33 4.42
CA ALA A 24 7.70 -16.60 3.70
C ALA A 24 6.34 -17.29 3.74
N HIS A 25 5.69 -17.36 4.91
CA HIS A 25 4.36 -17.96 5.02
C HIS A 25 3.30 -17.17 4.24
N GLY A 26 3.33 -15.83 4.28
CA GLY A 26 2.45 -14.97 3.48
C GLY A 26 2.60 -15.21 1.97
N LEU A 27 3.83 -15.27 1.46
CA LEU A 27 4.12 -15.53 0.04
C LEU A 27 3.66 -16.91 -0.44
N HIS A 28 3.60 -17.90 0.46
CA HIS A 28 3.11 -19.25 0.14
C HIS A 28 1.61 -19.42 0.39
N GLY A 29 0.85 -18.33 0.55
CA GLY A 29 -0.59 -18.38 0.76
C GLY A 29 -1.02 -18.88 2.15
N GLN A 30 -0.08 -18.93 3.13
CA GLN A 30 -0.31 -19.46 4.47
C GLN A 30 -0.52 -18.33 5.48
N GLY A 31 -1.50 -17.46 5.22
CA GLY A 31 -1.75 -16.23 6.00
C GLY A 31 -2.06 -16.51 7.48
N GLU A 32 -2.89 -17.51 7.78
CA GLU A 32 -3.19 -17.93 9.15
C GLU A 32 -1.95 -18.34 9.93
N LYS A 33 -1.01 -19.01 9.24
CA LYS A 33 0.26 -19.42 9.84
C LYS A 33 1.21 -18.23 10.05
N ALA A 34 1.19 -17.25 9.14
CA ALA A 34 1.90 -16.00 9.32
C ALA A 34 1.37 -15.23 10.55
N LEU A 35 0.05 -15.17 10.74
CA LEU A 35 -0.58 -14.60 11.93
C LEU A 35 -0.23 -15.37 13.22
N GLN A 36 -0.21 -16.71 13.15
CA GLN A 36 0.19 -17.53 14.29
C GLN A 36 1.63 -17.23 14.71
N LEU A 37 2.55 -17.11 13.74
CA LEU A 37 3.95 -16.76 14.02
C LEU A 37 4.08 -15.34 14.57
N PHE A 38 3.30 -14.40 14.07
CA PHE A 38 3.26 -13.04 14.60
C PHE A 38 2.78 -13.00 16.06
N ARG A 39 1.73 -13.75 16.41
CA ARG A 39 1.28 -13.89 17.80
C ARG A 39 2.33 -14.55 18.69
N GLU A 40 2.96 -15.63 18.22
CA GLU A 40 4.05 -16.32 18.95
C GLU A 40 5.23 -15.36 19.22
N MET A 41 5.56 -14.49 18.27
CA MET A 41 6.58 -13.46 18.44
C MET A 41 6.23 -12.50 19.58
N GLN A 42 5.00 -11.98 19.60
CA GLN A 42 4.52 -11.07 20.63
C GLN A 42 4.47 -11.73 22.01
N GLU A 43 3.99 -12.99 22.10
CA GLU A 43 3.94 -13.77 23.34
C GLU A 43 5.33 -14.03 23.94
N ARG A 44 6.36 -14.13 23.09
CA ARG A 44 7.76 -14.26 23.50
C ARG A 44 8.41 -12.92 23.89
N GLY A 45 7.65 -11.83 23.88
CA GLY A 45 8.12 -10.49 24.25
C GLY A 45 9.08 -9.87 23.23
N ALA A 46 9.05 -10.31 21.96
CA ALA A 46 9.84 -9.70 20.92
C ALA A 46 9.14 -8.44 20.36
N ASP A 47 9.90 -7.36 20.21
CA ASP A 47 9.38 -6.10 19.70
C ASP A 47 8.99 -6.19 18.23
N VAL A 48 7.80 -5.69 17.90
CA VAL A 48 7.32 -5.59 16.52
C VAL A 48 7.86 -4.30 15.91
N ASP A 49 8.75 -4.43 14.93
CA ASP A 49 9.22 -3.32 14.11
C ASP A 49 8.36 -3.12 12.85
N ALA A 50 8.60 -2.02 12.13
CA ALA A 50 7.93 -1.70 10.88
C ALA A 50 8.05 -2.83 9.83
N ILE A 51 9.20 -3.53 9.76
CA ILE A 51 9.42 -4.58 8.77
C ILE A 51 8.54 -5.80 9.08
N THR A 52 8.52 -6.22 10.34
CA THR A 52 7.69 -7.32 10.83
C THR A 52 6.21 -7.01 10.65
N PHE A 53 5.81 -5.77 10.95
CA PHE A 53 4.42 -5.35 10.79
C PHE A 53 3.98 -5.34 9.32
N LEU A 54 4.82 -4.82 8.41
CA LEU A 54 4.57 -4.90 6.98
C LEU A 54 4.46 -6.35 6.50
N ALA A 55 5.30 -7.26 7.02
CA ALA A 55 5.29 -8.67 6.65
C ALA A 55 3.95 -9.35 7.01
N VAL A 56 3.44 -9.15 8.23
CA VAL A 56 2.16 -9.75 8.64
C VAL A 56 0.97 -9.12 7.90
N LEU A 57 0.99 -7.81 7.70
CA LEU A 57 -0.05 -7.10 6.93
C LEU A 57 -0.07 -7.54 5.46
N SER A 58 1.11 -7.73 4.86
CA SER A 58 1.24 -8.25 3.49
C SER A 58 0.73 -9.69 3.38
N ALA A 59 0.97 -10.53 4.40
CA ALA A 59 0.40 -11.87 4.46
C ALA A 59 -1.14 -11.81 4.45
N CYS A 60 -1.74 -10.95 5.27
CA CYS A 60 -3.19 -10.74 5.27
C CYS A 60 -3.72 -10.28 3.92
N ASN A 61 -3.03 -9.33 3.26
CA ASN A 61 -3.38 -8.86 1.93
C ASN A 61 -3.36 -10.00 0.88
N HIS A 62 -2.26 -10.74 0.81
CA HIS A 62 -2.10 -11.81 -0.19
C HIS A 62 -3.07 -12.98 -0.01
N THR A 63 -3.54 -13.23 1.22
CA THR A 63 -4.44 -14.35 1.51
C THR A 63 -5.88 -13.93 1.80
N GLY A 64 -6.23 -12.66 1.59
CA GLY A 64 -7.59 -12.17 1.77
C GLY A 64 -8.10 -12.20 3.22
N LEU A 65 -7.21 -12.15 4.21
CA LEU A 65 -7.55 -12.06 5.64
C LEU A 65 -7.89 -10.60 5.99
N VAL A 66 -9.00 -10.12 5.43
CA VAL A 66 -9.41 -8.71 5.48
C VAL A 66 -9.67 -8.26 6.91
N LYS A 67 -10.41 -9.06 7.68
CA LYS A 67 -10.80 -8.69 9.04
C LYS A 67 -9.56 -8.55 9.93
N GLU A 68 -8.68 -9.53 9.88
CA GLU A 68 -7.44 -9.61 10.66
C GLU A 68 -6.48 -8.47 10.25
N GLY A 69 -6.36 -8.20 8.96
CA GLY A 69 -5.56 -7.06 8.47
C GLY A 69 -6.09 -5.70 8.93
N GLN A 70 -7.43 -5.52 8.99
CA GLN A 70 -8.05 -4.32 9.55
C GLN A 70 -7.81 -4.17 11.04
N GLU A 71 -8.00 -5.24 11.82
CA GLU A 71 -7.73 -5.25 13.26
C GLU A 71 -6.26 -4.87 13.54
N LEU A 72 -5.31 -5.54 12.86
CA LEU A 72 -3.88 -5.26 12.99
C LEU A 72 -3.53 -3.80 12.68
N PHE A 73 -4.04 -3.25 11.56
CA PHE A 73 -3.74 -1.87 11.17
C PHE A 73 -4.34 -0.84 12.11
N ASN A 74 -5.59 -1.05 12.53
CA ASN A 74 -6.27 -0.14 13.44
C ASN A 74 -5.63 -0.13 14.83
N ASP A 75 -5.16 -1.29 15.32
CA ASP A 75 -4.47 -1.37 16.59
C ASP A 75 -3.09 -0.70 16.51
N ALA A 76 -2.34 -0.90 15.42
CA ALA A 76 -1.07 -0.22 15.19
C ALA A 76 -1.22 1.32 15.15
N MET A 77 -2.33 1.82 14.57
CA MET A 77 -2.65 3.25 14.58
C MET A 77 -2.99 3.82 15.96
N LYS A 78 -3.58 3.03 16.86
CA LYS A 78 -3.96 3.49 18.21
C LYS A 78 -2.79 3.48 19.18
N ASP A 79 -1.98 2.43 19.11
CA ASP A 79 -0.91 2.21 20.08
C ASP A 79 0.31 3.12 19.84
N ASN A 80 0.48 3.66 18.62
CA ASN A 80 1.62 4.50 18.21
C ASN A 80 3.01 3.90 18.50
N LYS A 81 3.08 2.59 18.79
CA LYS A 81 4.34 1.86 19.04
C LYS A 81 5.11 1.59 17.75
N ILE A 82 4.39 1.49 16.63
CA ILE A 82 4.95 1.18 15.31
C ILE A 82 4.90 2.45 14.46
N SER A 83 6.04 2.82 13.88
CA SER A 83 6.08 3.92 12.92
C SER A 83 5.53 3.45 11.56
N LEU A 84 4.28 3.81 11.27
CA LEU A 84 3.62 3.46 10.02
C LEU A 84 4.19 4.28 8.86
N THR A 85 4.88 3.58 7.95
CA THR A 85 5.40 4.14 6.69
C THR A 85 4.38 4.09 5.56
N MET A 86 4.69 4.74 4.44
CA MET A 86 3.86 4.75 3.23
C MET A 86 3.54 3.33 2.69
N GLU A 87 4.46 2.39 2.85
CA GLU A 87 4.30 0.98 2.45
C GLU A 87 3.19 0.29 3.24
N HIS A 88 3.04 0.60 4.52
CA HIS A 88 1.97 0.04 5.35
C HIS A 88 0.61 0.54 4.87
N TYR A 89 0.48 1.85 4.66
CA TYR A 89 -0.75 2.44 4.12
C TYR A 89 -1.07 1.87 2.73
N ALA A 90 -0.07 1.76 1.85
CA ALA A 90 -0.27 1.17 0.52
C ALA A 90 -0.75 -0.28 0.60
N CYS A 91 -0.16 -1.09 1.47
CA CYS A 91 -0.57 -2.48 1.68
C CYS A 91 -2.01 -2.57 2.24
N TYR A 92 -2.36 -1.71 3.20
CA TYR A 92 -3.68 -1.71 3.81
C TYR A 92 -4.77 -1.22 2.85
N ILE A 93 -4.51 -0.15 2.10
CA ILE A 93 -5.42 0.35 1.06
C ILE A 93 -5.64 -0.69 -0.03
N ASP A 94 -4.58 -1.41 -0.43
CA ASP A 94 -4.69 -2.49 -1.41
C ASP A 94 -5.55 -3.66 -0.88
N LEU A 95 -5.41 -4.04 0.39
CA LEU A 95 -6.28 -5.02 1.05
C LEU A 95 -7.76 -4.59 1.05
N LEU A 96 -8.04 -3.33 1.41
CA LEU A 96 -9.40 -2.77 1.39
C LEU A 96 -9.96 -2.70 -0.03
N GLY A 97 -9.13 -2.27 -0.99
CA GLY A 97 -9.48 -2.18 -2.40
C GLY A 97 -9.89 -3.53 -2.99
N ARG A 98 -9.04 -4.55 -2.83
CA ARG A 98 -9.29 -5.91 -3.34
C ARG A 98 -10.52 -6.58 -2.72
N SER A 99 -10.90 -6.18 -1.50
CA SER A 99 -12.08 -6.68 -0.81
C SER A 99 -13.36 -5.89 -1.10
N GLY A 100 -13.30 -4.91 -2.01
CA GLY A 100 -14.43 -4.07 -2.38
C GLY A 100 -14.80 -3.00 -1.35
N LYS A 101 -14.02 -2.84 -0.29
CA LYS A 101 -14.18 -1.81 0.75
C LYS A 101 -13.65 -0.46 0.28
N LEU A 102 -14.16 0.02 -0.86
CA LEU A 102 -13.64 1.21 -1.54
C LEU A 102 -13.82 2.50 -0.73
N GLN A 103 -14.90 2.59 0.06
CA GLN A 103 -15.11 3.75 0.93
C GLN A 103 -14.04 3.79 2.03
N ASP A 104 -13.85 2.69 2.75
CA ASP A 104 -12.79 2.56 3.77
C ASP A 104 -11.40 2.86 3.20
N ALA A 105 -11.13 2.38 1.97
CA ALA A 105 -9.88 2.67 1.27
C ALA A 105 -9.72 4.17 0.97
N CYS A 106 -10.78 4.84 0.54
CA CYS A 106 -10.79 6.29 0.30
C CYS A 106 -10.60 7.08 1.59
N ASP A 107 -11.29 6.70 2.67
CA ASP A 107 -11.18 7.34 3.97
C ASP A 107 -9.75 7.21 4.52
N MET A 108 -9.12 6.04 4.33
CA MET A 108 -7.71 5.82 4.67
C MET A 108 -6.75 6.70 3.85
N ILE A 109 -7.01 6.87 2.55
CA ILE A 109 -6.25 7.77 1.68
C ILE A 109 -6.36 9.24 2.13
N ASN A 110 -7.52 9.66 2.65
CA ASN A 110 -7.73 11.04 3.10
C ASN A 110 -7.18 11.30 4.52
N THR A 111 -6.98 10.25 5.31
CA THR A 111 -6.54 10.36 6.72
C THR A 111 -5.04 10.09 6.91
N MET A 112 -4.33 9.60 5.90
CA MET A 112 -2.90 9.37 6.02
C MET A 112 -2.12 10.67 6.29
N PRO A 113 -1.05 10.61 7.10
CA PRO A 113 -0.27 11.79 7.49
C PRO A 113 0.70 12.27 6.39
N MET A 114 0.84 11.52 5.30
CA MET A 114 1.69 11.85 4.15
C MET A 114 0.88 11.91 2.86
N LYS A 115 1.42 12.56 1.82
CA LYS A 115 0.75 12.61 0.51
C LYS A 115 0.73 11.21 -0.13
N PRO A 116 -0.41 10.75 -0.68
CA PRO A 116 -0.49 9.44 -1.32
C PRO A 116 0.47 9.33 -2.51
N SER A 117 1.18 8.20 -2.62
CA SER A 117 2.02 7.92 -3.77
C SER A 117 1.23 7.45 -4.98
N THR A 118 1.87 7.50 -6.15
CA THR A 118 1.38 6.93 -7.41
C THR A 118 0.94 5.47 -7.26
N ARG A 119 1.64 4.67 -6.44
CA ARG A 119 1.28 3.26 -6.18
C ARG A 119 -0.07 3.14 -5.49
N ILE A 120 -0.33 3.99 -4.48
CA ILE A 120 -1.60 4.02 -3.75
C ILE A 120 -2.74 4.37 -4.70
N TRP A 121 -2.56 5.42 -5.52
CA TRP A 121 -3.56 5.80 -6.52
C TRP A 121 -3.82 4.69 -7.54
N SER A 122 -2.76 4.05 -8.04
CA SER A 122 -2.90 2.94 -8.98
C SER A 122 -3.69 1.77 -8.40
N SER A 123 -3.39 1.37 -7.14
CA SER A 123 -4.12 0.30 -6.46
C SER A 123 -5.59 0.66 -6.25
N PHE A 124 -5.87 1.89 -5.78
CA PHE A 124 -7.23 2.37 -5.56
C PHE A 124 -8.06 2.42 -6.85
N VAL A 125 -7.52 3.00 -7.93
CA VAL A 125 -8.24 3.07 -9.22
C VAL A 125 -8.46 1.67 -9.80
N SER A 126 -7.47 0.79 -9.71
CA SER A 126 -7.61 -0.60 -10.15
C SER A 126 -8.74 -1.32 -9.40
N ALA A 127 -8.79 -1.17 -8.07
CA ALA A 127 -9.89 -1.69 -7.25
C ALA A 127 -11.24 -1.09 -7.66
N CYS A 128 -11.34 0.23 -7.85
CA CYS A 128 -12.56 0.87 -8.34
C CYS A 128 -13.01 0.30 -9.69
N LYS A 129 -12.09 0.05 -10.62
CA LYS A 129 -12.40 -0.57 -11.92
C LYS A 129 -12.91 -2.00 -11.76
N VAL A 130 -12.20 -2.84 -11.01
CA VAL A 130 -12.57 -4.25 -10.78
C VAL A 130 -13.97 -4.36 -10.17
N HIS A 131 -14.33 -3.43 -9.29
CA HIS A 131 -15.65 -3.39 -8.65
C HIS A 131 -16.70 -2.55 -9.40
N GLY A 132 -16.41 -2.07 -10.61
CA GLY A 132 -17.37 -1.32 -11.44
C GLY A 132 -17.74 0.08 -10.89
N ARG A 133 -16.92 0.65 -10.00
CA ARG A 133 -17.13 1.95 -9.34
C ARG A 133 -16.10 3.00 -9.76
N LEU A 134 -15.65 2.97 -11.01
CA LEU A 134 -14.63 3.89 -11.52
C LEU A 134 -15.05 5.37 -11.44
N GLN A 135 -16.35 5.64 -11.57
CA GLN A 135 -16.93 6.98 -11.41
C GLN A 135 -16.66 7.60 -10.02
N PHE A 136 -16.55 6.77 -8.98
CA PHE A 136 -16.21 7.23 -7.64
C PHE A 136 -14.79 7.79 -7.57
N ALA A 137 -13.84 7.09 -8.20
CA ALA A 137 -12.45 7.55 -8.30
C ALA A 137 -12.34 8.84 -9.14
N GLU A 138 -13.15 8.97 -10.20
CA GLU A 138 -13.23 10.19 -11.01
C GLU A 138 -13.72 11.40 -10.21
N MET A 139 -14.82 11.22 -9.47
CA MET A 139 -15.39 12.27 -8.63
C MET A 139 -14.39 12.73 -7.55
N LEU A 140 -13.73 11.79 -6.89
CA LEU A 140 -12.66 12.08 -5.92
C LEU A 140 -11.53 12.87 -6.57
N ALA A 141 -11.05 12.44 -7.75
CA ALA A 141 -9.97 13.10 -8.46
C ALA A 141 -10.31 14.55 -8.82
N HIS A 142 -11.52 14.81 -9.32
CA HIS A 142 -11.98 16.17 -9.59
C HIS A 142 -12.08 17.03 -8.33
N GLN A 143 -12.59 16.47 -7.23
CA GLN A 143 -12.66 17.17 -5.95
C GLN A 143 -11.26 17.56 -5.46
N LEU A 144 -10.30 16.64 -5.51
CA LEU A 144 -8.91 16.88 -5.08
C LEU A 144 -8.21 17.92 -5.96
N VAL A 145 -8.40 17.88 -7.28
CA VAL A 145 -7.87 18.91 -8.20
C VAL A 145 -8.46 20.28 -7.90
N LYS A 146 -9.76 20.35 -7.55
CA LYS A 146 -10.41 21.60 -7.18
C LYS A 146 -9.90 22.17 -5.85
N LEU A 147 -9.69 21.32 -4.85
CA LEU A 147 -9.22 21.72 -3.52
C LEU A 147 -7.74 22.12 -3.52
N GLU A 148 -6.91 21.36 -4.24
CA GLU A 148 -5.47 21.58 -4.30
C GLU A 148 -4.98 21.64 -5.76
N PRO A 149 -5.27 22.74 -6.47
CA PRO A 149 -4.95 22.88 -7.90
C PRO A 149 -3.46 22.85 -8.23
N GLY A 150 -2.59 23.02 -7.22
CA GLY A 150 -1.12 22.93 -7.33
C GLY A 150 -0.55 21.56 -6.98
N ASN A 151 -1.38 20.56 -6.66
CA ASN A 151 -0.90 19.24 -6.26
C ASN A 151 -0.86 18.27 -7.46
N ALA A 152 0.34 17.98 -7.96
CA ALA A 152 0.56 17.09 -9.09
C ALA A 152 0.04 15.64 -8.88
N ALA A 153 -0.07 15.18 -7.63
CA ALA A 153 -0.61 13.86 -7.33
C ALA A 153 -2.10 13.74 -7.71
N ASN A 154 -2.87 14.82 -7.55
CA ASN A 154 -4.31 14.84 -7.84
C ASN A 154 -4.58 14.71 -9.34
N TYR A 155 -3.76 15.37 -10.17
CA TYR A 155 -3.80 15.19 -11.63
C TYR A 155 -3.28 13.81 -12.05
N THR A 156 -2.36 13.22 -11.30
CA THR A 156 -1.90 11.85 -11.56
C THR A 156 -3.04 10.86 -11.36
N LEU A 157 -3.80 10.98 -10.27
CA LEU A 157 -5.02 10.20 -10.04
C LEU A 157 -6.04 10.40 -11.18
N LEU A 158 -6.36 11.65 -11.54
CA LEU A 158 -7.32 11.93 -12.62
C LEU A 158 -6.88 11.33 -13.95
N SER A 159 -5.59 11.44 -14.29
CA SER A 159 -5.00 10.81 -15.47
C SER A 159 -5.07 9.28 -15.43
N MET A 160 -4.93 8.65 -14.26
CA MET A 160 -5.06 7.20 -14.12
C MET A 160 -6.51 6.75 -14.33
N VAL A 161 -7.47 7.47 -13.76
CA VAL A 161 -8.90 7.20 -13.95
C VAL A 161 -9.28 7.26 -15.44
N TYR A 162 -8.85 8.30 -16.15
CA TYR A 162 -9.10 8.42 -17.59
C TYR A 162 -8.41 7.35 -18.42
N ALA A 163 -7.19 6.93 -18.05
CA ALA A 163 -6.55 5.81 -18.72
C ALA A 163 -7.35 4.50 -18.52
N GLU A 164 -7.85 4.26 -17.31
CA GLU A 164 -8.63 3.06 -16.98
C GLU A 164 -10.02 3.04 -17.63
N SER A 165 -10.60 4.21 -17.92
CA SER A 165 -11.85 4.38 -18.68
C SER A 165 -11.64 4.51 -20.19
N SER A 166 -10.41 4.32 -20.69
CA SER A 166 -10.05 4.50 -22.11
C SER A 166 -10.30 5.91 -22.68
N ASN A 167 -10.44 6.92 -21.81
CA ASN A 167 -10.59 8.32 -22.17
C ASN A 167 -9.22 8.97 -22.41
N TRP A 168 -8.56 8.62 -23.52
CA TRP A 168 -7.24 9.14 -23.87
C TRP A 168 -7.22 10.66 -24.13
N MET A 169 -8.34 11.21 -24.58
CA MET A 169 -8.50 12.67 -24.72
C MET A 169 -8.41 13.37 -23.36
N GLY A 170 -9.09 12.84 -22.34
CA GLY A 170 -8.97 13.34 -20.97
C GLY A 170 -7.55 13.23 -20.42
N VAL A 171 -6.84 12.14 -20.71
CA VAL A 171 -5.43 11.98 -20.30
C VAL A 171 -4.55 13.09 -20.90
N GLU A 172 -4.74 13.41 -22.18
CA GLU A 172 -3.94 14.45 -22.83
C GLU A 172 -4.30 15.85 -22.32
N GLU A 173 -5.58 16.12 -22.04
CA GLU A 173 -6.00 17.38 -21.42
C GLU A 173 -5.38 17.56 -20.03
N VAL A 174 -5.39 16.52 -19.20
CA VAL A 174 -4.73 16.55 -17.89
C VAL A 174 -3.23 16.82 -18.03
N ARG A 175 -2.54 16.18 -18.99
CA ARG A 175 -1.12 16.43 -19.24
C ARG A 175 -0.86 17.87 -19.68
N LYS A 176 -1.71 18.42 -20.55
CA LYS A 176 -1.62 19.82 -20.98
C LYS A 176 -1.76 20.77 -19.79
N VAL A 177 -2.81 20.59 -18.98
CA VAL A 177 -3.03 21.40 -17.76
C VAL A 177 -1.85 21.29 -16.78
N MET A 178 -1.27 20.10 -16.61
CA MET A 178 -0.07 19.93 -15.77
C MET A 178 1.14 20.68 -16.33
N ARG A 179 1.37 20.65 -17.65
CA ARG A 179 2.46 21.40 -18.31
C ARG A 179 2.28 22.90 -18.16
N ASP A 180 1.08 23.41 -18.43
CA ASP A 180 0.74 24.83 -18.37
C ASP A 180 0.90 25.39 -16.94
N ARG A 181 0.70 24.53 -15.92
CA ARG A 181 0.87 24.88 -14.50
C ARG A 181 2.27 24.57 -13.94
N GLY A 182 3.19 24.07 -14.77
CA GLY A 182 4.54 23.69 -14.32
C GLY A 182 4.58 22.52 -13.32
N LEU A 183 3.52 21.71 -13.26
CA LEU A 183 3.40 20.59 -12.32
C LEU A 183 4.19 19.39 -12.85
N ARG A 184 5.20 18.96 -12.11
CA ARG A 184 5.99 17.77 -12.43
C ARG A 184 5.39 16.52 -11.80
N LYS A 185 5.33 15.42 -12.56
CA LYS A 185 5.02 14.09 -12.02
C LYS A 185 6.21 13.64 -11.15
N ASN A 186 5.96 13.38 -9.88
CA ASN A 186 6.92 12.70 -9.03
C ASN A 186 6.94 11.22 -9.43
N TYR A 187 7.78 10.86 -10.39
CA TYR A 187 8.12 9.46 -10.63
C TYR A 187 9.04 9.01 -9.50
N GLY A 188 8.53 8.17 -8.59
CA GLY A 188 9.37 7.36 -7.73
C GLY A 188 9.91 6.17 -8.52
N PHE A 189 10.89 6.40 -9.40
CA PHE A 189 11.80 5.37 -9.90
C PHE A 189 13.09 6.07 -10.35
N SER A 190 14.20 5.55 -9.84
CA SER A 190 15.56 6.04 -10.01
C SER A 190 15.86 6.40 -11.46
N GLN A 191 16.21 7.66 -11.68
CA GLN A 191 17.01 8.06 -12.82
C GLN A 191 18.40 7.45 -12.60
N ILE A 192 18.56 6.17 -12.93
CA ILE A 192 19.91 5.63 -13.14
C ILE A 192 20.38 6.33 -14.40
N GLU A 193 21.30 7.26 -14.19
CA GLU A 193 22.12 7.90 -15.21
C GLU A 193 22.58 6.82 -16.20
N LEU A 194 22.03 6.84 -17.41
CA LEU A 194 22.76 6.42 -18.59
C LEU A 194 23.54 7.63 -19.10
N GLU A 195 24.36 8.20 -18.23
CA GLU A 195 25.66 8.71 -18.66
C GLU A 195 26.69 7.65 -18.28
N ASN A 196 27.04 6.78 -19.22
CA ASN A 196 28.42 6.37 -19.28
C ASN A 196 28.87 6.21 -20.72
N LYS A 197 29.87 7.05 -21.02
CA LYS A 197 30.63 7.12 -22.25
C LYS A 197 31.45 5.85 -22.43
N SER A 198 31.59 5.44 -23.68
CA SER A 198 32.90 5.20 -24.30
C SER A 198 32.74 5.36 -25.81
#